data_AF-A0A9P1BS66-F1
#
_entry.id   AF-A0A9P1BS66-F1
#
_cell.length_a   1.000
_cell.length_b   1.000
_cell.length_c   1.000
_cell.angle_alpha   90.00
_cell.angle_beta   90.00
_cell.angle_gamma   90.00
#
_symmetry.space_group_name_H-M   'P 1'
#
loop_
_entity.id
_entity.type
_entity.pdbx_description
1 polymer ?
#
loop_
_entity_poly.entity_id
_entity_poly.type
_entity_poly.pdbx_seq_one_letter_code
_entity_poly.pdbx_strand_id
1 'polypeptide(L)'
;MVLQDRDEGLLLDLSVFTDPPQPYQVWKGSAVEVTNQNERELLGHLAIAGYTKDLWDLPKESLPPTASAKHGKVVAGFYQVHKDHVESLEVERPDFLFSNVDRFRKRKASAAPKAALAPSDTIPPGEAVFQWWWGDPHPGGSGHWKNYHPHVSAKLEEELARNEKFRDCQEAVPIDEVRYCLQRISPSAPFDYCSDQHRGVVFREQFLPSSRLTVEHPHFDDETRLSQNCFVQFQKGNPRRRRPVRRVRRGEVAGLDLKTGSACSICFSDDGFLIGCGQGHLLCKGCRWAALRIVVGDVTQTQNLVCGCLTIDDKRALQGLAEAADKSFQACLAAPPADAGEDQEFQMELAQVRRQFQVRDVPSDIFQRKVADWYEMARRRESEHLYHACVHPGCSMDNWILRIDFESKYRPQGLFTWLCRAGHRNSVLPSQSEINQANRNILSHPEYYTHSCGYDSLSLRRFRFCPGCVDEGLLTFAVHNEGCKQWPGSGTGHRHCFCWHCTKKWGTDCSHSVNCNDPGLQQVRRCSDGSGSEKLEIGFVDAQAYIAWIRTGENCPDTIFENSRILGLTRQGQLKMEDRDTLKSYMDEGTT
;
A
#
# COMPACT_ATOMS: atom_id res chain seq x y z
N MET A 1 -4.39 -11.87 -29.00
CA MET A 1 -3.10 -12.47 -29.40
C MET A 1 -2.67 -13.37 -28.27
N VAL A 2 -2.80 -14.70 -28.44
CA VAL A 2 -2.46 -15.70 -27.41
C VAL A 2 -1.06 -16.19 -27.74
N LEU A 3 -0.10 -15.89 -26.87
CA LEU A 3 1.26 -16.43 -26.95
C LEU A 3 1.26 -17.73 -26.14
N GLN A 4 1.50 -18.85 -26.82
CA GLN A 4 1.68 -20.17 -26.21
C GLN A 4 2.96 -20.18 -25.35
N ASP A 5 2.92 -20.96 -24.26
CA ASP A 5 4.02 -21.29 -23.35
C ASP A 5 4.41 -20.25 -22.25
N ARG A 6 3.43 -19.54 -21.66
CA ARG A 6 3.62 -18.88 -20.35
C ARG A 6 2.49 -19.22 -19.37
N ASP A 7 2.78 -20.06 -18.40
CA ASP A 7 1.94 -20.28 -17.20
C ASP A 7 2.29 -19.26 -16.10
N GLU A 8 2.05 -17.95 -16.29
CA GLU A 8 2.33 -16.93 -15.25
C GLU A 8 1.23 -15.86 -15.19
N GLY A 9 0.36 -15.98 -14.18
CA GLY A 9 -0.77 -15.09 -13.92
C GLY A 9 -0.56 -14.22 -12.68
N LEU A 10 -1.12 -13.01 -12.70
CA LEU A 10 -1.29 -12.15 -11.54
C LEU A 10 -2.11 -12.90 -10.47
N LEU A 11 -1.55 -13.05 -9.27
CA LEU A 11 -2.24 -13.65 -8.14
C LEU A 11 -2.98 -12.55 -7.38
N LEU A 12 -4.23 -12.83 -6.96
CA LEU A 12 -5.00 -11.87 -6.17
C LEU A 12 -4.32 -11.67 -4.81
N ASP A 13 -3.78 -10.48 -4.63
CA ASP A 13 -3.13 -10.04 -3.40
C ASP A 13 -4.18 -9.55 -2.39
N LEU A 14 -3.98 -9.81 -1.11
CA LEU A 14 -4.86 -9.31 -0.04
C LEU A 14 -4.66 -7.81 0.22
N SER A 15 -3.63 -7.18 -0.37
CA SER A 15 -3.38 -5.73 -0.32
C SER A 15 -4.53 -4.87 -0.87
N VAL A 16 -5.40 -5.42 -1.72
CA VAL A 16 -6.60 -4.74 -2.22
C VAL A 16 -7.63 -4.52 -1.09
N PHE A 17 -7.46 -5.21 0.05
CA PHE A 17 -8.31 -5.07 1.25
C PHE A 17 -7.66 -4.25 2.36
N THR A 18 -6.48 -3.65 2.13
CA THR A 18 -5.85 -2.70 3.07
C THR A 18 -6.08 -1.26 2.60
N ASP A 19 -6.34 -0.32 3.50
CA ASP A 19 -6.49 1.11 3.18
C ASP A 19 -5.36 1.94 3.83
N PRO A 20 -4.47 2.59 3.04
CA PRO A 20 -4.44 2.57 1.58
C PRO A 20 -3.94 1.24 1.02
N PRO A 21 -4.33 0.88 -0.23
CA PRO A 21 -3.81 -0.31 -0.91
C PRO A 21 -2.29 -0.23 -1.00
N GLN A 22 -1.61 -1.31 -0.62
CA GLN A 22 -0.15 -1.35 -0.67
C GLN A 22 0.33 -1.29 -2.14
N PRO A 23 1.41 -0.55 -2.46
CA PRO A 23 1.81 -0.24 -3.83
C PRO A 23 2.63 -1.36 -4.51
N TYR A 24 2.22 -2.62 -4.42
CA TYR A 24 2.89 -3.75 -5.07
C TYR A 24 1.89 -4.75 -5.71
N GLN A 25 2.39 -5.62 -6.58
CA GLN A 25 1.62 -6.66 -7.29
C GLN A 25 2.26 -8.03 -7.07
N VAL A 26 1.45 -9.09 -6.92
CA VAL A 26 1.92 -10.46 -6.70
C VAL A 26 1.77 -11.27 -7.99
N TRP A 27 2.86 -11.87 -8.45
CA TRP A 27 2.92 -12.62 -9.70
C TRP A 27 3.30 -14.07 -9.41
N LYS A 28 2.67 -15.01 -10.13
CA LYS A 28 3.07 -16.42 -10.10
C LYS A 28 4.34 -16.58 -10.96
N GLY A 29 5.45 -16.96 -10.35
CA GLY A 29 6.69 -17.29 -11.06
C GLY A 29 6.86 -18.79 -11.28
N SER A 30 7.82 -19.14 -12.13
CA SER A 30 8.27 -20.51 -12.41
C SER A 30 8.77 -21.21 -11.14
N ALA A 31 8.45 -22.50 -10.99
CA ALA A 31 8.90 -23.32 -9.85
C ALA A 31 10.43 -23.50 -9.89
N VAL A 32 11.10 -23.24 -8.76
CA VAL A 32 12.55 -23.43 -8.61
C VAL A 32 12.80 -24.50 -7.56
N GLU A 33 13.64 -25.48 -7.90
CA GLU A 33 14.09 -26.52 -6.98
C GLU A 33 15.21 -25.97 -6.09
N VAL A 34 15.02 -26.08 -4.77
CA VAL A 34 15.96 -25.57 -3.76
C VAL A 34 16.32 -26.69 -2.78
N THR A 35 17.60 -26.78 -2.43
CA THR A 35 18.10 -27.82 -1.52
C THR A 35 17.79 -27.44 -0.08
N ASN A 36 16.95 -28.24 0.58
CA ASN A 36 16.48 -27.97 1.93
C ASN A 36 17.45 -28.54 2.97
N GLN A 37 18.11 -27.68 3.75
CA GLN A 37 19.07 -28.09 4.79
C GLN A 37 18.46 -28.91 5.93
N ASN A 38 17.13 -28.89 6.06
CA ASN A 38 16.37 -29.69 7.01
C ASN A 38 15.95 -31.06 6.43
N GLU A 39 16.46 -31.47 5.26
CA GLU A 39 16.08 -32.71 4.55
C GLU A 39 16.03 -33.95 5.47
N ARG A 40 16.98 -34.08 6.41
CA ARG A 40 17.00 -35.21 7.36
C ARG A 40 15.81 -35.24 8.32
N GLU A 41 15.30 -34.07 8.72
CA GLU A 41 14.14 -33.91 9.61
C GLU A 41 12.81 -33.90 8.83
N LEU A 42 12.90 -33.76 7.50
CA LEU A 42 11.76 -33.68 6.60
C LEU A 42 11.55 -34.96 5.77
N LEU A 43 12.45 -35.93 5.89
CA LEU A 43 12.32 -37.26 5.28
C LEU A 43 11.02 -37.92 5.76
N GLY A 44 10.09 -38.15 4.83
CA GLY A 44 8.76 -38.70 5.11
C GLY A 44 7.67 -37.66 5.41
N HIS A 45 8.00 -36.37 5.44
CA HIS A 45 7.08 -35.26 5.68
C HIS A 45 6.93 -34.37 4.43
N LEU A 46 5.72 -33.82 4.22
CA LEU A 46 5.50 -32.81 3.19
C LEU A 46 6.09 -31.48 3.67
N ALA A 47 6.98 -30.86 2.89
CA ALA A 47 7.71 -29.66 3.28
C ALA A 47 7.32 -28.43 2.43
N ILE A 48 7.35 -27.25 3.06
CA ILE A 48 7.04 -25.95 2.45
C ILE A 48 8.09 -24.95 2.94
N ALA A 49 8.77 -24.26 2.02
CA ALA A 49 9.75 -23.21 2.32
C ALA A 49 10.88 -23.60 3.28
N GLY A 50 11.32 -24.86 3.28
CA GLY A 50 12.35 -25.30 4.22
C GLY A 50 11.85 -25.98 5.49
N TYR A 51 10.54 -25.99 5.75
CA TYR A 51 9.94 -26.45 7.03
C TYR A 51 8.83 -27.49 6.81
N THR A 52 8.44 -28.24 7.85
CA THR A 52 7.31 -29.20 7.77
C THR A 52 6.01 -28.47 7.47
N LYS A 53 5.12 -29.09 6.69
CA LYS A 53 3.77 -28.57 6.42
C LYS A 53 2.99 -28.26 7.71
N ASP A 54 3.21 -29.04 8.76
CA ASP A 54 2.55 -28.85 10.07
C ASP A 54 2.82 -27.47 10.69
N LEU A 55 3.96 -26.85 10.36
CA LEU A 55 4.31 -25.50 10.81
C LEU A 55 3.47 -24.41 10.12
N TRP A 56 2.88 -24.74 8.97
CA TRP A 56 2.05 -23.89 8.13
C TRP A 56 0.56 -24.20 8.27
N ASP A 57 0.21 -25.43 8.67
CA ASP A 57 -1.14 -25.85 9.09
C ASP A 57 -1.40 -25.43 10.55
N LEU A 58 -1.38 -24.13 10.79
CA LEU A 58 -1.62 -23.55 12.11
C LEU A 58 -3.03 -23.89 12.64
N PRO A 59 -3.19 -24.22 13.94
CA PRO A 59 -4.50 -24.36 14.57
C PRO A 59 -5.35 -23.10 14.38
N LYS A 60 -6.67 -23.23 14.19
CA LYS A 60 -7.58 -22.09 13.94
C LYS A 60 -7.49 -21.03 15.04
N GLU A 61 -7.18 -21.45 16.25
CA GLU A 61 -7.06 -20.60 17.44
C GLU A 61 -5.82 -19.69 17.39
N SER A 62 -4.86 -19.99 16.52
CA SER A 62 -3.62 -19.22 16.31
C SER A 62 -3.68 -18.28 15.10
N LEU A 63 -4.82 -18.25 14.37
CA LEU A 63 -5.07 -17.29 13.30
C LEU A 63 -5.59 -15.95 13.87
N PRO A 64 -5.43 -14.83 13.16
CA PRO A 64 -5.95 -13.53 13.59
C PRO A 64 -7.48 -13.60 13.87
N PRO A 65 -8.00 -12.89 14.88
CA PRO A 65 -9.40 -13.00 15.31
C PRO A 65 -10.41 -12.30 14.38
N THR A 66 -10.11 -12.18 13.08
CA THR A 66 -10.99 -11.55 12.10
C THR A 66 -11.98 -12.56 11.53
N ALA A 67 -13.18 -12.09 11.15
CA ALA A 67 -14.25 -12.95 10.63
C ALA A 67 -13.81 -13.78 9.40
N SER A 68 -12.96 -13.20 8.54
CA SER A 68 -12.40 -13.86 7.35
C SER A 68 -11.36 -14.94 7.68
N ALA A 69 -10.63 -14.80 8.80
CA ALA A 69 -9.60 -15.75 9.22
C ALA A 69 -10.17 -16.93 10.05
N LYS A 70 -11.33 -16.76 10.70
CA LYS A 70 -12.05 -17.83 11.44
C LYS A 70 -12.46 -19.02 10.56
N HIS A 71 -12.67 -18.79 9.27
CA HIS A 71 -13.08 -19.80 8.28
C HIS A 71 -12.03 -20.03 7.19
N GLY A 72 -10.92 -19.31 7.25
CA GLY A 72 -9.80 -19.46 6.34
C GLY A 72 -8.92 -20.66 6.69
N LYS A 73 -8.11 -21.08 5.72
CA LYS A 73 -6.96 -21.96 5.94
C LYS A 73 -5.74 -21.27 5.34
N VAL A 74 -4.56 -21.44 5.95
CA VAL A 74 -3.31 -21.00 5.34
C VAL A 74 -3.07 -21.88 4.10
N VAL A 75 -3.04 -21.27 2.92
CA VAL A 75 -2.62 -21.96 1.68
C VAL A 75 -1.18 -21.56 1.42
N ALA A 76 -0.26 -22.46 1.74
CA ALA A 76 1.17 -22.21 1.55
C ALA A 76 1.61 -22.53 0.12
N GLY A 77 2.77 -22.00 -0.30
CA GLY A 77 3.34 -22.18 -1.66
C GLY A 77 3.50 -20.90 -2.47
N PHE A 78 3.19 -19.73 -1.89
CA PHE A 78 3.39 -18.43 -2.53
C PHE A 78 4.34 -17.59 -1.68
N TYR A 79 5.34 -16.98 -2.32
CA TYR A 79 6.25 -16.03 -1.70
C TYR A 79 5.95 -14.65 -2.23
N GLN A 80 5.95 -13.66 -1.34
CA GLN A 80 5.81 -12.27 -1.69
C GLN A 80 7.18 -11.62 -1.61
N VAL A 81 7.67 -11.11 -2.74
CA VAL A 81 9.00 -10.51 -2.85
C VAL A 81 8.83 -9.06 -3.26
N HIS A 82 9.40 -8.15 -2.48
CA HIS A 82 9.38 -6.72 -2.80
C HIS A 82 10.04 -6.47 -4.16
N LYS A 83 9.52 -5.53 -4.97
CA LYS A 83 10.00 -5.28 -6.35
C LYS A 83 11.51 -5.03 -6.43
N ASP A 84 12.09 -4.44 -5.38
CA ASP A 84 13.52 -4.13 -5.28
C ASP A 84 14.39 -5.36 -4.93
N HIS A 85 13.79 -6.51 -4.66
CA HIS A 85 14.46 -7.77 -4.30
C HIS A 85 14.35 -8.85 -5.38
N VAL A 86 13.71 -8.54 -6.52
CA VAL A 86 13.60 -9.46 -7.67
C VAL A 86 14.98 -9.82 -8.23
N GLU A 87 15.89 -8.84 -8.36
CA GLU A 87 17.26 -9.06 -8.84
C GLU A 87 18.08 -9.97 -7.89
N SER A 88 17.73 -10.08 -6.60
CA SER A 88 18.43 -10.97 -5.65
C SER A 88 18.09 -12.45 -5.84
N LEU A 89 16.97 -12.78 -6.50
CA LEU A 89 16.60 -14.15 -6.83
C LEU A 89 17.32 -14.67 -8.09
N GLU A 90 17.78 -13.77 -8.97
CA GLU A 90 18.45 -14.13 -10.21
C GLU A 90 19.97 -14.32 -10.04
N VAL A 91 20.54 -13.88 -8.91
CA VAL A 91 22.00 -13.79 -8.69
C VAL A 91 22.57 -14.92 -7.81
N GLU A 92 21.76 -15.63 -7.01
CA GLU A 92 22.25 -16.69 -6.11
C GLU A 92 22.09 -18.12 -6.67
N ARG A 93 23.09 -18.56 -7.45
CA ARG A 93 23.61 -19.95 -7.46
C ARG A 93 25.11 -19.85 -7.16
N PRO A 94 25.81 -20.80 -6.50
CA PRO A 94 25.49 -21.82 -5.49
C PRO A 94 26.45 -21.76 -4.25
N ASP A 95 26.43 -22.83 -3.42
CA ASP A 95 27.54 -23.39 -2.60
C ASP A 95 27.80 -23.00 -1.11
N PHE A 96 27.34 -23.95 -0.25
CA PHE A 96 27.85 -24.44 1.05
C PHE A 96 27.62 -23.70 2.40
N LEU A 97 26.91 -24.42 3.29
CA LEU A 97 26.92 -24.37 4.76
C LEU A 97 27.43 -25.74 5.27
N PHE A 98 27.98 -25.89 6.49
CA PHE A 98 27.27 -26.46 7.67
C PHE A 98 28.19 -26.52 8.92
N SER A 99 27.65 -26.32 10.14
CA SER A 99 27.43 -27.41 11.14
C SER A 99 27.01 -26.96 12.57
N ASN A 100 25.95 -27.64 13.07
CA ASN A 100 25.52 -28.06 14.43
C ASN A 100 25.65 -27.14 15.67
N VAL A 101 24.61 -26.91 16.51
CA VAL A 101 23.55 -27.72 17.20
C VAL A 101 24.02 -28.37 18.52
N ASP A 102 23.19 -28.22 19.56
CA ASP A 102 23.25 -28.61 20.99
C ASP A 102 23.95 -27.62 21.97
N ARG A 103 23.48 -27.29 23.18
CA ARG A 103 22.43 -27.85 24.06
C ARG A 103 22.17 -26.93 25.27
N PHE A 104 20.89 -26.76 25.61
CA PHE A 104 20.26 -26.54 26.94
C PHE A 104 21.05 -26.05 28.20
N ARG A 105 20.43 -25.05 28.86
CA ARG A 105 20.16 -24.84 30.32
C ARG A 105 20.91 -23.74 31.11
N LYS A 106 20.10 -22.75 31.52
CA LYS A 106 19.95 -22.10 32.86
C LYS A 106 21.21 -21.72 33.66
N ARG A 107 21.38 -20.43 34.01
CA ARG A 107 21.04 -19.80 35.33
C ARG A 107 21.49 -18.33 35.43
N LYS A 108 21.01 -17.69 36.49
CA LYS A 108 20.81 -16.25 36.80
C LYS A 108 22.01 -15.61 37.53
N ALA A 109 22.00 -14.27 37.57
CA ALA A 109 22.70 -13.32 38.49
C ALA A 109 24.14 -12.90 38.09
N SER A 110 24.63 -11.68 38.34
CA SER A 110 24.12 -10.44 38.96
C SER A 110 25.13 -9.31 38.67
N ALA A 111 24.63 -8.08 38.61
CA ALA A 111 25.41 -6.86 38.39
C ALA A 111 26.29 -6.44 39.58
N ALA A 112 27.38 -5.72 39.30
CA ALA A 112 27.98 -4.66 40.14
C ALA A 112 29.01 -3.86 39.28
N PRO A 113 29.49 -2.67 39.70
CA PRO A 113 28.76 -1.40 39.69
C PRO A 113 29.48 -0.28 38.90
N LYS A 114 28.71 0.79 38.65
CA LYS A 114 29.07 2.05 37.98
C LYS A 114 30.32 2.76 38.55
N ALA A 115 31.08 3.39 37.66
CA ALA A 115 31.73 4.67 37.95
C ALA A 115 31.35 5.67 36.84
N ALA A 116 30.73 6.78 37.23
CA ALA A 116 30.14 7.78 36.36
C ALA A 116 31.16 8.86 35.96
N LEU A 117 31.14 9.26 34.70
CA LEU A 117 31.49 10.62 34.26
C LEU A 117 30.44 11.04 33.24
N ALA A 118 29.69 12.09 33.56
CA ALA A 118 28.65 12.63 32.71
C ALA A 118 29.26 13.33 31.49
N PRO A 119 28.86 13.00 30.25
CA PRO A 119 29.17 13.79 29.07
C PRO A 119 28.03 14.78 28.83
N SER A 120 28.33 16.09 28.84
CA SER A 120 27.38 17.08 28.36
C SER A 120 27.21 16.92 26.84
N ASP A 121 25.99 16.65 26.40
CA ASP A 121 25.62 16.64 24.98
C ASP A 121 25.74 18.06 24.43
N THR A 122 26.67 18.30 23.48
CA THR A 122 27.03 19.63 22.99
C THR A 122 26.16 20.13 21.84
N ILE A 123 25.35 19.27 21.21
CA ILE A 123 24.52 19.64 20.04
C ILE A 123 23.03 19.68 20.46
N PRO A 124 22.36 20.85 20.37
CA PRO A 124 20.94 20.96 20.72
C PRO A 124 20.02 20.03 19.92
N PRO A 125 18.92 19.53 20.52
CA PRO A 125 17.92 18.74 19.81
C PRO A 125 17.37 19.49 18.59
N GLY A 126 17.29 18.80 17.45
CA GLY A 126 16.82 19.38 16.19
C GLY A 126 17.89 20.12 15.39
N GLU A 127 19.10 20.31 15.93
CA GLU A 127 20.25 20.86 15.21
C GLU A 127 21.24 19.78 14.75
N ALA A 128 21.01 18.51 15.06
CA ALA A 128 21.90 17.41 14.71
C ALA A 128 21.57 16.76 13.36
N VAL A 129 22.59 16.26 12.69
CA VAL A 129 22.49 15.36 11.52
C VAL A 129 23.40 14.17 11.77
N PHE A 130 22.89 12.97 11.46
CA PHE A 130 23.73 11.78 11.44
C PHE A 130 24.35 11.64 10.05
N GLN A 131 25.66 11.36 10.03
CA GLN A 131 26.41 11.08 8.83
C GLN A 131 27.05 9.70 8.92
N TRP A 132 27.02 8.94 7.85
CA TRP A 132 27.65 7.62 7.77
C TRP A 132 28.74 7.62 6.70
N TRP A 133 29.82 6.88 6.95
CA TRP A 133 30.95 6.82 6.03
C TRP A 133 30.62 5.96 4.80
N TRP A 134 30.69 6.55 3.61
CA TRP A 134 30.52 5.86 2.33
C TRP A 134 31.87 5.73 1.63
N GLY A 135 32.34 4.50 1.49
CA GLY A 135 33.65 4.19 0.94
C GLY A 135 34.24 2.97 1.61
N ASP A 136 35.53 2.75 1.42
CA ASP A 136 36.25 1.68 2.10
C ASP A 136 36.35 2.00 3.61
N PRO A 137 35.80 1.15 4.50
CA PRO A 137 35.84 1.38 5.93
C PRO A 137 37.20 1.05 6.58
N HIS A 138 38.17 0.53 5.83
CA HIS A 138 39.49 0.20 6.36
C HIS A 138 40.36 1.45 6.55
N PRO A 139 41.30 1.45 7.52
CA PRO A 139 42.26 2.53 7.70
C PRO A 139 43.01 2.88 6.39
N GLY A 140 42.86 4.13 5.92
CA GLY A 140 43.46 4.59 4.66
C GLY A 140 42.57 4.42 3.42
N GLY A 141 41.35 3.90 3.58
CA GLY A 141 40.35 3.79 2.53
C GLY A 141 39.83 5.15 2.04
N SER A 142 39.61 5.28 0.73
CA SER A 142 38.96 6.44 0.13
C SER A 142 37.44 6.41 0.37
N GLY A 143 36.86 7.54 0.72
CA GLY A 143 35.43 7.69 0.96
C GLY A 143 35.07 9.11 1.39
N HIS A 144 33.78 9.33 1.63
CA HIS A 144 33.26 10.59 2.15
C HIS A 144 32.09 10.37 3.12
N TRP A 145 31.76 11.40 3.90
CA TRP A 145 30.63 11.37 4.83
C TRP A 145 29.32 11.66 4.11
N LYS A 146 28.32 10.80 4.30
CA LYS A 146 26.99 10.94 3.71
C LYS A 146 25.92 11.14 4.77
N ASN A 147 25.04 12.12 4.57
CA ASN A 147 23.93 12.38 5.46
C ASN A 147 22.93 11.22 5.44
N TYR A 148 22.40 10.83 6.59
CA TYR A 148 21.15 10.09 6.63
C TYR A 148 19.99 10.98 6.20
N HIS A 149 18.93 10.37 5.67
CA HIS A 149 17.70 11.08 5.34
C HIS A 149 17.16 11.85 6.56
N PRO A 150 16.59 13.07 6.40
CA PRO A 150 16.03 13.89 7.48
C PRO A 150 15.19 13.11 8.49
N HIS A 151 14.25 12.31 7.97
CA HIS A 151 13.35 11.49 8.79
C HIS A 151 14.10 10.48 9.65
N VAL A 152 15.16 9.87 9.10
CA VAL A 152 15.99 8.90 9.82
C VAL A 152 16.80 9.62 10.90
N SER A 153 17.43 10.76 10.57
CA SER A 153 18.17 11.57 11.54
C SER A 153 17.26 12.05 12.69
N ALA A 154 16.03 12.49 12.39
CA ALA A 154 15.05 12.91 13.40
C ALA A 154 14.64 11.75 14.31
N LYS A 155 14.32 10.59 13.75
CA LYS A 155 14.04 9.37 14.54
C LYS A 155 15.21 8.97 15.44
N LEU A 156 16.43 9.05 14.93
CA LEU A 156 17.64 8.72 15.71
C LEU A 156 17.89 9.72 16.85
N GLU A 157 17.60 11.01 16.65
CA GLU A 157 17.62 12.02 17.72
C GLU A 157 16.55 11.74 18.78
N GLU A 158 15.33 11.40 18.37
CA GLU A 158 14.25 11.02 19.29
C GLU A 158 14.64 9.80 20.13
N GLU A 159 15.24 8.78 19.49
CA GLU A 159 15.76 7.62 20.20
C GLU A 159 16.91 7.98 21.14
N LEU A 160 17.84 8.85 20.74
CA LEU A 160 18.94 9.29 21.60
C LEU A 160 18.44 10.05 22.84
N ALA A 161 17.37 10.84 22.69
CA ALA A 161 16.73 11.54 23.80
C ALA A 161 15.95 10.60 24.73
N ARG A 162 15.18 9.67 24.16
CA ARG A 162 14.24 8.80 24.89
C ARG A 162 14.88 7.55 25.48
N ASN A 163 15.83 6.94 24.78
CA ASN A 163 16.38 5.64 25.10
C ASN A 163 17.72 5.77 25.84
N GLU A 164 17.66 5.67 27.18
CA GLU A 164 18.84 5.81 28.04
C GLU A 164 19.92 4.78 27.72
N LYS A 165 19.53 3.54 27.36
CA LYS A 165 20.50 2.48 27.05
C LYS A 165 21.21 2.73 25.73
N PHE A 166 20.51 3.28 24.73
CA PHE A 166 21.14 3.69 23.48
C PHE A 166 22.10 4.87 23.71
N ARG A 167 21.67 5.86 24.50
CA ARG A 167 22.49 7.01 24.89
C ARG A 167 23.75 6.60 25.67
N ASP A 168 23.64 5.61 26.55
CA ASP A 168 24.74 5.13 27.41
C ASP A 168 25.62 4.05 26.75
N CYS A 169 25.54 3.88 25.42
CA CYS A 169 26.31 2.89 24.64
C CYS A 169 26.04 1.42 25.02
N GLN A 170 24.86 1.10 25.57
CA GLN A 170 24.51 -0.24 26.05
C GLN A 170 23.68 -1.05 25.06
N GLU A 171 22.91 -0.38 24.20
CA GLU A 171 22.12 -1.06 23.17
C GLU A 171 22.15 -0.34 21.83
N ALA A 172 21.75 -1.04 20.77
CA ALA A 172 21.64 -0.51 19.42
C ALA A 172 20.17 -0.27 19.05
N VAL A 173 19.91 0.77 18.26
CA VAL A 173 18.56 1.12 17.77
C VAL A 173 18.41 0.78 16.29
N PRO A 174 17.24 0.31 15.83
CA PRO A 174 17.02 0.02 14.42
C PRO A 174 16.93 1.32 13.59
N ILE A 175 17.59 1.36 12.43
CA ILE A 175 17.49 2.46 11.45
C ILE A 175 16.35 2.18 10.45
N ASP A 176 16.26 0.94 9.94
CA ASP A 176 15.31 0.53 8.88
C ASP A 176 14.36 -0.57 9.36
N GLU A 177 14.11 -0.66 10.67
CA GLU A 177 13.25 -1.63 11.39
C GLU A 177 13.62 -3.12 11.22
N VAL A 178 14.29 -3.50 10.13
CA VAL A 178 14.52 -4.89 9.70
C VAL A 178 16.00 -5.20 9.45
N ARG A 179 16.76 -4.29 8.82
CA ARG A 179 18.13 -4.59 8.34
C ARG A 179 19.28 -3.97 9.11
N TYR A 180 19.22 -2.68 9.43
CA TYR A 180 20.36 -1.98 10.01
C TYR A 180 20.06 -1.48 11.42
N CYS A 181 21.08 -1.53 12.26
CA CYS A 181 21.07 -0.95 13.59
C CYS A 181 22.19 0.10 13.70
N LEU A 182 21.98 1.05 14.60
CA LEU A 182 22.95 2.04 15.01
C LEU A 182 23.31 1.83 16.47
N GLN A 183 24.60 1.78 16.79
CA GLN A 183 25.10 1.72 18.16
C GLN A 183 26.01 2.91 18.44
N ARG A 184 25.79 3.59 19.57
CA ARG A 184 26.73 4.60 20.07
C ARG A 184 27.94 3.91 20.70
N ILE A 185 29.13 4.45 20.48
CA ILE A 185 30.37 3.92 21.05
C ILE A 185 31.11 4.95 21.88
N SER A 186 31.87 4.48 22.85
CA SER A 186 32.74 5.29 23.72
C SER A 186 34.07 4.57 23.98
N PRO A 187 35.08 5.23 24.56
CA PRO A 187 36.33 4.56 24.94
C PRO A 187 36.13 3.31 25.81
N SER A 188 35.16 3.36 26.72
CA SER A 188 34.80 2.26 27.62
C SER A 188 33.80 1.26 27.03
N ALA A 189 33.09 1.63 25.96
CA ALA A 189 32.09 0.78 25.30
C ALA A 189 32.32 0.81 23.77
N PRO A 190 33.32 0.08 23.26
CA PRO A 190 33.59 -0.03 21.83
C PRO A 190 32.49 -0.82 21.10
N PHE A 191 32.45 -0.71 19.77
CA PHE A 191 31.68 -1.67 18.97
C PHE A 191 32.43 -3.00 18.93
N ASP A 192 32.03 -3.89 19.82
CA ASP A 192 32.69 -5.18 20.03
C ASP A 192 31.64 -6.29 20.21
N TYR A 193 31.54 -7.15 19.20
CA TYR A 193 30.69 -8.34 19.21
C TYR A 193 31.49 -9.62 19.42
N CYS A 194 32.80 -9.54 19.74
CA CYS A 194 33.60 -10.71 20.08
C CYS A 194 32.98 -11.44 21.27
N SER A 195 32.58 -10.73 22.33
CA SER A 195 31.96 -11.35 23.52
C SER A 195 30.60 -11.96 23.25
N ASP A 196 29.81 -11.40 22.33
CA ASP A 196 28.51 -11.94 21.95
C ASP A 196 28.65 -13.21 21.08
N GLN A 197 29.73 -13.29 20.31
CA GLN A 197 30.15 -14.53 19.65
C GLN A 197 30.53 -15.61 20.67
N HIS A 198 31.11 -15.22 21.82
CA HIS A 198 31.39 -16.12 22.94
C HIS A 198 30.14 -16.45 23.78
N ARG A 199 29.06 -15.68 23.64
CA ARG A 199 27.73 -15.92 24.26
C ARG A 199 26.77 -16.70 23.37
N GLY A 200 27.24 -17.24 22.26
CA GLY A 200 26.46 -18.08 21.36
C GLY A 200 25.58 -17.32 20.38
N VAL A 201 25.75 -15.99 20.21
CA VAL A 201 25.17 -15.27 19.08
C VAL A 201 25.92 -15.70 17.83
N VAL A 202 25.27 -16.51 16.99
CA VAL A 202 25.87 -17.02 15.75
C VAL A 202 25.83 -15.91 14.69
N PHE A 203 26.96 -15.26 14.47
CA PHE A 203 27.17 -14.41 13.30
C PHE A 203 27.50 -15.29 12.09
N ARG A 204 27.05 -14.88 10.90
CA ARG A 204 27.38 -15.58 9.64
C ARG A 204 28.90 -15.70 9.41
N GLU A 205 29.70 -14.80 9.97
CA GLU A 205 31.15 -14.76 9.87
C GLU A 205 31.77 -14.48 11.25
N GLN A 206 32.97 -15.02 11.52
CA GLN A 206 33.64 -14.81 12.80
C GLN A 206 34.02 -13.33 12.99
N PHE A 207 33.65 -12.75 14.12
CA PHE A 207 33.96 -11.37 14.50
C PHE A 207 35.32 -11.35 15.21
N LEU A 208 36.37 -11.03 14.44
CA LEU A 208 37.75 -11.01 14.93
C LEU A 208 38.04 -9.74 15.76
N PRO A 209 39.11 -9.71 16.57
CA PRO A 209 39.54 -8.48 17.26
C PRO A 209 39.79 -7.30 16.31
N SER A 210 40.23 -7.57 15.07
CA SER A 210 40.34 -6.55 14.00
C SER A 210 39.00 -6.01 13.51
N SER A 211 37.88 -6.66 13.88
CA SER A 211 36.52 -6.19 13.59
C SER A 211 36.02 -5.18 14.63
N ARG A 212 36.71 -5.02 15.76
CA ARG A 212 36.37 -4.04 16.78
C ARG A 212 36.53 -2.61 16.23
N LEU A 213 35.53 -1.78 16.49
CA LEU A 213 35.53 -0.37 16.10
C LEU A 213 35.52 0.48 17.36
N THR A 214 36.52 1.33 17.54
CA THR A 214 36.67 2.22 18.70
C THR A 214 36.49 3.68 18.26
N VAL A 215 36.39 4.60 19.22
CA VAL A 215 36.39 6.05 18.92
C VAL A 215 37.69 6.51 18.23
N GLU A 216 38.78 5.75 18.41
CA GLU A 216 40.07 5.97 17.74
C GLU A 216 40.08 5.57 16.26
N HIS A 217 38.92 5.21 15.68
CA HIS A 217 38.86 4.90 14.26
C HIS A 217 39.39 6.09 13.43
N PRO A 218 40.22 5.86 12.40
CA PRO A 218 40.87 6.94 11.65
C PRO A 218 39.91 7.94 10.98
N HIS A 219 38.67 7.53 10.72
CA HIS A 219 37.66 8.38 10.09
C HIS A 219 36.99 9.36 11.05
N PHE A 220 36.99 9.12 12.36
CA PHE A 220 36.48 10.10 13.31
C PHE A 220 37.51 11.22 13.47
N ASP A 221 37.05 12.48 13.45
CA ASP A 221 37.88 13.63 13.81
C ASP A 221 37.93 13.80 15.34
N ASP A 222 38.88 14.60 15.83
CA ASP A 222 39.08 14.83 17.27
C ASP A 222 37.86 15.47 17.93
N GLU A 223 37.13 16.31 17.18
CA GLU A 223 35.91 16.94 17.67
C GLU A 223 34.78 15.93 17.90
N THR A 224 34.57 14.99 16.96
CA THR A 224 33.60 13.90 17.08
C THR A 224 33.96 12.99 18.25
N ARG A 225 35.26 12.73 18.47
CA ARG A 225 35.77 11.92 19.60
C ARG A 225 35.49 12.60 20.93
N LEU A 226 35.85 13.88 21.06
CA LEU A 226 35.70 14.66 22.29
C LEU A 226 34.23 14.88 22.67
N SER A 227 33.35 15.06 21.68
CA SER A 227 31.91 15.24 21.88
C SER A 227 31.14 13.92 22.09
N GLN A 228 31.83 12.77 22.08
CA GLN A 228 31.22 11.43 22.19
C GLN A 228 30.08 11.19 21.18
N ASN A 229 30.23 11.74 19.98
CA ASN A 229 29.27 11.64 18.89
C ASN A 229 29.67 10.54 17.87
N CYS A 230 30.41 9.53 18.34
CA CYS A 230 30.81 8.37 17.57
C CYS A 230 29.75 7.25 17.64
N PHE A 231 29.35 6.76 16.47
CA PHE A 231 28.39 5.69 16.30
C PHE A 231 28.88 4.69 15.25
N VAL A 232 28.26 3.52 15.21
CA VAL A 232 28.51 2.49 14.20
C VAL A 232 27.18 2.00 13.66
N GLN A 233 26.99 2.11 12.34
CA GLN A 233 25.92 1.41 11.66
C GLN A 233 26.39 0.01 11.34
N PHE A 234 25.55 -1.00 11.57
CA PHE A 234 25.84 -2.38 11.22
C PHE A 234 24.59 -3.14 10.78
N GLN A 235 24.77 -4.21 10.02
CA GLN A 235 23.67 -5.08 9.59
C GLN A 235 23.28 -6.06 10.70
N LYS A 236 21.99 -6.13 11.03
CA LYS A 236 21.43 -7.09 11.98
C LYS A 236 21.68 -8.52 11.47
N GLY A 237 22.39 -9.33 12.25
CA GLY A 237 22.82 -10.69 11.87
C GLY A 237 24.15 -10.78 11.13
N ASN A 238 24.72 -9.65 10.65
CA ASN A 238 26.10 -9.60 10.14
C ASN A 238 26.82 -8.31 10.59
N PRO A 239 27.28 -8.23 11.86
CA PRO A 239 27.96 -7.05 12.39
C PRO A 239 29.29 -6.71 11.72
N ARG A 240 29.87 -7.60 10.89
CA ARG A 240 31.08 -7.26 10.10
C ARG A 240 30.78 -6.22 9.03
N ARG A 241 29.57 -6.24 8.46
CA ARG A 241 29.06 -5.19 7.56
C ARG A 241 28.69 -3.97 8.39
N ARG A 242 29.72 -3.17 8.70
CA ARG A 242 29.62 -1.99 9.54
C ARG A 242 30.34 -0.81 8.91
N ARG A 243 29.94 0.39 9.31
CA ARG A 243 30.59 1.64 8.90
C ARG A 243 30.52 2.68 10.02
N PRO A 244 31.55 3.53 10.15
CA PRO A 244 31.52 4.67 11.06
C PRO A 244 30.32 5.56 10.79
N VAL A 245 29.72 6.06 11.87
CA VAL A 245 28.65 7.05 11.85
C VAL A 245 29.00 8.14 12.84
N ARG A 246 28.86 9.40 12.46
CA ARG A 246 29.04 10.54 13.35
C ARG A 246 27.76 11.35 13.47
N ARG A 247 27.56 11.97 14.62
CA ARG A 247 26.52 12.98 14.86
C ARG A 247 27.20 14.35 14.87
N VAL A 248 26.76 15.25 14.01
CA VAL A 248 27.39 16.57 13.80
C VAL A 248 26.33 17.65 13.80
N ARG A 249 26.73 18.89 14.10
CA ARG A 249 25.79 20.02 14.04
C ARG A 249 25.46 20.35 12.58
N ARG A 250 24.20 20.67 12.28
CA ARG A 250 23.73 21.08 10.94
C ARG A 250 24.60 22.18 10.32
N GLY A 251 25.11 23.12 11.14
CA GLY A 251 25.99 24.20 10.69
C GLY A 251 27.44 23.78 10.42
N GLU A 252 27.96 22.75 11.10
CA GLU A 252 29.32 22.23 10.90
C GLU A 252 29.44 21.40 9.61
N VAL A 253 28.33 20.82 9.14
CA VAL A 253 28.24 20.13 7.84
C VAL A 253 28.38 21.09 6.65
N ALA A 254 28.13 22.39 6.86
CA ALA A 254 27.83 23.33 5.77
C ALA A 254 28.86 24.43 5.52
N GLY A 255 29.82 24.70 6.43
CA GLY A 255 30.85 25.72 6.21
C GLY A 255 30.37 27.10 5.72
N LEU A 256 29.10 27.50 5.95
CA LEU A 256 28.54 28.71 5.33
C LEU A 256 27.51 29.47 6.18
N ASP A 257 27.74 30.78 6.23
CA ASP A 257 26.81 31.87 6.49
C ASP A 257 25.96 32.11 5.22
N LEU A 258 24.84 31.38 5.08
CA LEU A 258 23.93 31.53 3.93
C LEU A 258 22.97 32.69 4.18
N LYS A 259 23.26 33.86 3.59
CA LYS A 259 22.43 35.07 3.72
C LYS A 259 21.04 34.97 3.07
N THR A 260 20.76 33.98 2.21
CA THR A 260 19.44 33.81 1.55
C THR A 260 19.16 32.36 1.12
N GLY A 261 18.73 31.49 2.04
CA GLY A 261 18.17 30.16 1.70
C GLY A 261 18.50 29.07 2.73
N SER A 262 17.62 28.07 2.86
CA SER A 262 17.86 26.87 3.68
C SER A 262 18.49 25.75 2.85
N ALA A 263 19.40 24.95 3.44
CA ALA A 263 20.09 23.83 2.79
C ALA A 263 19.11 22.87 2.09
N CYS A 264 19.61 22.04 1.16
CA CYS A 264 18.79 21.12 0.37
C CYS A 264 17.74 20.42 1.25
N SER A 265 16.44 20.61 1.00
CA SER A 265 15.41 20.12 1.94
C SER A 265 15.31 18.59 2.00
N ILE A 266 15.94 17.89 1.03
CA ILE A 266 15.91 16.43 0.89
C ILE A 266 17.18 15.79 1.48
N CYS A 267 18.37 16.30 1.16
CA CYS A 267 19.64 15.71 1.59
C CYS A 267 20.57 16.66 2.36
N PHE A 268 20.15 17.91 2.55
CA PHE A 268 20.85 18.97 3.28
C PHE A 268 22.26 19.31 2.76
N SER A 269 22.51 19.09 1.48
CA SER A 269 23.67 19.65 0.79
C SER A 269 23.57 21.16 0.59
N ASP A 270 24.75 21.76 0.48
CA ASP A 270 25.06 23.15 0.17
C ASP A 270 24.92 23.48 -1.33
N ASP A 271 25.08 22.49 -2.20
CA ASP A 271 24.96 22.60 -3.65
C ASP A 271 23.51 22.64 -4.14
N GLY A 272 22.74 23.65 -3.72
CA GLY A 272 21.30 23.69 -3.90
C GLY A 272 20.78 24.74 -4.88
N PHE A 273 19.82 24.37 -5.73
CA PHE A 273 19.03 25.28 -6.55
C PHE A 273 17.72 25.65 -5.85
N LEU A 274 17.35 26.94 -5.87
CA LEU A 274 16.10 27.43 -5.27
C LEU A 274 14.86 26.89 -6.01
N ILE A 275 13.99 26.20 -5.27
CA ILE A 275 12.85 25.49 -5.84
C ILE A 275 11.77 26.44 -6.36
N GLY A 276 11.64 27.62 -5.75
CA GLY A 276 10.58 28.58 -6.05
C GLY A 276 9.26 28.34 -5.30
N CYS A 277 9.23 27.45 -4.31
CA CYS A 277 8.05 27.14 -3.48
C CYS A 277 7.62 28.24 -2.48
N GLY A 278 8.13 29.47 -2.63
CA GLY A 278 7.92 30.58 -1.68
C GLY A 278 8.65 30.43 -0.33
N GLN A 279 8.87 29.20 0.15
CA GLN A 279 9.57 28.89 1.41
C GLN A 279 11.10 28.92 1.32
N GLY A 280 11.64 29.23 0.14
CA GLY A 280 13.09 29.39 -0.05
C GLY A 280 13.91 28.09 0.06
N HIS A 281 13.28 26.92 -0.10
CA HIS A 281 13.97 25.64 -0.10
C HIS A 281 14.93 25.51 -1.28
N LEU A 282 16.07 24.86 -1.02
CA LEU A 282 17.05 24.49 -2.04
C LEU A 282 16.95 22.98 -2.38
N LEU A 283 17.40 22.58 -3.58
CA LEU A 283 17.59 21.18 -3.98
C LEU A 283 18.89 20.99 -4.72
N CYS A 284 19.67 19.98 -4.33
CA CYS A 284 20.85 19.61 -5.12
C CYS A 284 20.52 18.87 -6.41
N LYS A 285 21.52 18.78 -7.28
CA LYS A 285 21.41 18.15 -8.60
C LYS A 285 20.83 16.73 -8.51
N GLY A 286 21.41 15.87 -7.66
CA GLY A 286 20.97 14.49 -7.47
C GLY A 286 19.54 14.38 -6.94
N CYS A 287 19.23 15.13 -5.87
CA CYS A 287 17.89 15.14 -5.29
C CYS A 287 16.82 15.66 -6.25
N ARG A 288 17.17 16.63 -7.10
CA ARG A 288 16.28 17.15 -8.13
C ARG A 288 15.96 16.09 -9.19
N TRP A 289 16.97 15.36 -9.69
CA TRP A 289 16.76 14.28 -10.67
C TRP A 289 15.86 13.18 -10.11
N ALA A 290 16.21 12.69 -8.90
CA ALA A 290 15.44 11.66 -8.22
C ALA A 290 14.00 12.10 -7.94
N ALA A 291 13.81 13.31 -7.41
CA ALA A 291 12.48 13.82 -7.08
C ALA A 291 11.59 13.95 -8.31
N LEU A 292 12.09 14.51 -9.42
CA LEU A 292 11.32 14.61 -10.66
C LEU A 292 10.99 13.24 -11.23
N ARG A 293 11.94 12.31 -11.19
CA ARG A 293 11.72 10.94 -11.63
C ARG A 293 10.64 10.23 -10.81
N ILE A 294 10.60 10.43 -9.48
CA ILE A 294 9.54 9.89 -8.63
C ILE A 294 8.19 10.51 -8.99
N VAL A 295 8.11 11.85 -9.07
CA VAL A 295 6.86 12.56 -9.37
C VAL A 295 6.26 12.12 -10.70
N VAL A 296 7.04 12.09 -11.78
CA VAL A 296 6.52 11.71 -13.11
C VAL A 296 6.17 10.22 -13.22
N GLY A 297 6.63 9.40 -12.27
CA GLY A 297 6.32 7.97 -12.21
C GLY A 297 4.98 7.63 -11.57
N ASP A 298 4.34 8.60 -10.89
CA ASP A 298 3.11 8.37 -10.14
C ASP A 298 2.06 9.47 -10.43
N VAL A 299 1.04 9.12 -11.20
CA VAL A 299 -0.09 10.01 -11.53
C VAL A 299 -1.14 10.09 -10.42
N THR A 300 -0.96 9.35 -9.31
CA THR A 300 -1.81 9.48 -8.10
C THR A 300 -1.33 10.63 -7.21
N GLN A 301 -0.03 10.93 -7.24
CA GLN A 301 0.59 11.89 -6.34
C GLN A 301 0.52 13.30 -6.94
N THR A 302 -0.47 14.10 -6.53
CA THR A 302 -0.65 15.49 -7.00
C THR A 302 -0.31 16.54 -5.93
N GLN A 303 0.06 16.10 -4.73
CA GLN A 303 0.33 16.92 -3.54
C GLN A 303 1.68 16.55 -2.91
N ASN A 304 2.23 17.46 -2.10
CA ASN A 304 3.49 17.27 -1.37
C ASN A 304 4.65 16.81 -2.27
N LEU A 305 4.78 17.43 -3.44
CA LEU A 305 5.75 17.07 -4.46
C LEU A 305 7.13 17.64 -4.14
N VAL A 306 8.16 16.95 -4.64
CA VAL A 306 9.59 17.34 -4.63
C VAL A 306 10.14 17.67 -3.23
N CYS A 307 9.89 18.88 -2.70
CA CYS A 307 10.28 19.29 -1.36
C CYS A 307 9.15 19.20 -0.32
N GLY A 308 8.02 18.59 -0.69
CA GLY A 308 6.82 18.56 0.14
C GLY A 308 5.97 19.83 0.06
N CYS A 309 6.43 20.88 -0.63
CA CYS A 309 5.68 22.14 -0.76
C CYS A 309 4.97 22.30 -2.10
N LEU A 310 5.42 21.59 -3.15
CA LEU A 310 4.86 21.77 -4.48
C LEU A 310 3.63 20.88 -4.67
N THR A 311 2.72 21.34 -5.53
CA THR A 311 1.49 20.65 -5.93
C THR A 311 1.39 20.62 -7.45
N ILE A 312 0.39 19.93 -7.98
CA ILE A 312 0.08 19.94 -9.42
C ILE A 312 -0.24 21.36 -9.96
N ASP A 313 -0.63 22.29 -9.10
CA ASP A 313 -0.92 23.67 -9.52
C ASP A 313 0.34 24.51 -9.75
N ASP A 314 1.48 24.08 -9.21
CA ASP A 314 2.77 24.78 -9.28
C ASP A 314 3.52 24.54 -10.60
N LYS A 315 2.80 24.66 -11.72
CA LYS A 315 3.28 24.37 -13.08
C LYS A 315 4.59 25.03 -13.42
N ARG A 316 4.70 26.32 -13.14
CA ARG A 316 5.89 27.12 -13.44
C ARG A 316 7.11 26.65 -12.65
N ALA A 317 6.94 26.30 -11.37
CA ALA A 317 8.02 25.82 -10.53
C ALA A 317 8.51 24.44 -10.99
N LEU A 318 7.58 23.51 -11.27
CA LEU A 318 7.92 22.17 -11.75
C LEU A 318 8.57 22.19 -13.14
N GLN A 319 8.13 23.06 -14.04
CA GLN A 319 8.79 23.27 -15.34
C GLN A 319 10.21 23.82 -15.18
N GLY A 320 10.40 24.84 -14.34
CA GLY A 320 11.73 25.40 -14.07
C GLY A 320 12.69 24.38 -13.44
N LEU A 321 12.19 23.52 -12.54
CA LEU A 321 12.97 22.42 -11.99
C LEU A 321 13.34 21.39 -13.05
N ALA A 322 12.41 21.04 -13.95
CA ALA A 322 12.68 20.10 -15.03
C ALA A 322 13.73 20.62 -16.01
N GLU A 323 13.64 21.89 -16.41
CA GLU A 323 14.66 22.54 -17.25
C GLU A 323 16.03 22.54 -16.57
N ALA A 324 16.08 22.90 -15.29
CA ALA A 324 17.33 22.92 -14.54
C ALA A 324 17.91 21.50 -14.34
N ALA A 325 17.05 20.49 -14.19
CA ALA A 325 17.40 19.09 -14.10
C ALA A 325 18.02 18.58 -15.41
N ASP A 326 17.36 18.86 -16.55
CA ASP A 326 17.86 18.55 -17.89
C ASP A 326 19.24 19.16 -18.12
N LYS A 327 19.39 20.46 -17.83
CA LYS A 327 20.67 21.17 -17.99
C LYS A 327 21.80 20.55 -17.16
N SER A 328 21.56 20.26 -15.88
CA SER A 328 22.61 19.68 -15.03
C SER A 328 22.89 18.22 -15.38
N PHE A 329 21.88 17.45 -15.77
CA PHE A 329 22.05 16.05 -16.13
C PHE A 329 22.86 15.91 -17.43
N GLN A 330 22.55 16.74 -18.43
CA GLN A 330 23.30 16.79 -19.68
C GLN A 330 24.73 17.29 -19.49
N ALA A 331 24.97 18.22 -18.56
CA ALA A 331 26.32 18.64 -18.20
C ALA A 331 27.14 17.46 -17.62
N CYS A 332 26.55 16.65 -16.73
CA CYS A 332 27.20 15.46 -16.18
C CYS A 332 27.38 14.34 -17.22
N LEU A 333 26.48 14.21 -18.20
CA LEU A 333 26.67 13.29 -19.33
C LEU A 333 27.86 13.69 -20.21
N ALA A 334 28.02 14.99 -20.47
CA ALA A 334 29.10 15.51 -21.29
C ALA A 334 30.46 15.50 -20.56
N ALA A 335 30.44 15.72 -19.25
CA ALA A 335 31.60 15.71 -18.38
C ALA A 335 31.26 14.98 -17.07
N PRO A 336 31.46 13.66 -17.01
CA PRO A 336 31.24 12.87 -15.80
C PRO A 336 32.09 13.37 -14.63
N PRO A 337 31.62 13.19 -13.38
CA PRO A 337 32.39 13.58 -12.19
C PRO A 337 33.79 12.97 -12.18
N ALA A 338 34.78 13.76 -11.73
CA ALA A 338 36.17 13.28 -11.61
C ALA A 338 36.38 12.42 -10.36
N ASP A 339 35.58 12.64 -9.31
CA ASP A 339 35.56 11.80 -8.12
C ASP A 339 34.88 10.46 -8.44
N ALA A 340 35.53 9.35 -8.08
CA ALA A 340 35.05 8.01 -8.38
C ALA A 340 33.72 7.67 -7.67
N GLY A 341 33.48 8.23 -6.48
CA GLY A 341 32.24 8.05 -5.76
C GLY A 341 31.09 8.80 -6.41
N GLU A 342 31.32 10.06 -6.78
CA GLU A 342 30.32 10.88 -7.50
C GLU A 342 30.00 10.31 -8.88
N ASP A 343 30.99 9.80 -9.63
CA ASP A 343 30.74 9.15 -10.92
C ASP A 343 29.89 7.89 -10.73
N GLN A 344 30.19 7.06 -9.73
CA GLN A 344 29.38 5.88 -9.43
C GLN A 344 27.92 6.24 -9.13
N GLU A 345 27.68 7.29 -8.33
CA GLU A 345 26.32 7.77 -8.05
C GLU A 345 25.62 8.27 -9.32
N PHE A 346 26.35 9.00 -10.18
CA PHE A 346 25.82 9.47 -11.44
C PHE A 346 25.48 8.31 -12.40
N GLN A 347 26.32 7.29 -12.50
CA GLN A 347 26.05 6.10 -13.33
C GLN A 347 24.81 5.34 -12.82
N MET A 348 24.61 5.27 -11.50
CA MET A 348 23.41 4.68 -10.91
C MET A 348 22.14 5.47 -11.27
N GLU A 349 22.18 6.80 -11.13
CA GLU A 349 21.02 7.64 -11.50
C GLU A 349 20.76 7.57 -13.02
N LEU A 350 21.81 7.52 -13.86
CA LEU A 350 21.69 7.35 -15.30
C LEU A 350 21.01 6.01 -15.67
N ALA A 351 21.39 4.92 -15.01
CA ALA A 351 20.74 3.64 -15.20
C ALA A 351 19.25 3.70 -14.79
N GLN A 352 18.93 4.38 -13.69
CA GLN A 352 17.56 4.56 -13.22
C GLN A 352 16.72 5.41 -14.18
N VAL A 353 17.25 6.52 -14.70
CA VAL A 353 16.60 7.37 -15.71
C VAL A 353 16.31 6.58 -16.99
N ARG A 354 17.30 5.83 -17.51
CA ARG A 354 17.11 4.98 -18.70
C ARG A 354 16.03 3.93 -18.50
N ARG A 355 16.08 3.22 -17.36
CA ARG A 355 15.11 2.17 -17.01
C ARG A 355 13.71 2.73 -16.86
N GLN A 356 13.54 3.77 -16.06
CA GLN A 356 12.22 4.29 -15.71
C GLN A 356 11.55 5.03 -16.86
N PHE A 357 12.31 5.76 -17.67
CA PHE A 357 11.77 6.47 -18.83
C PHE A 357 11.79 5.64 -20.12
N GLN A 358 12.30 4.40 -20.05
CA GLN A 358 12.39 3.46 -21.17
C GLN A 358 13.13 4.05 -22.37
N VAL A 359 14.25 4.72 -22.10
CA VAL A 359 15.10 5.35 -23.11
C VAL A 359 16.48 4.69 -23.14
N ARG A 360 17.00 4.46 -24.35
CA ARG A 360 18.37 3.97 -24.55
C ARG A 360 19.37 5.12 -24.44
N ASP A 361 19.12 6.16 -25.22
CA ASP A 361 19.87 7.42 -25.20
C ASP A 361 19.01 8.48 -24.53
N VAL A 362 19.59 9.26 -23.62
CA VAL A 362 18.83 10.23 -22.81
C VAL A 362 18.70 11.54 -23.57
N PRO A 363 17.49 11.95 -24.00
CA PRO A 363 17.28 13.23 -24.67
C PRO A 363 17.70 14.43 -23.81
N SER A 364 18.04 15.55 -24.45
CA SER A 364 18.45 16.77 -23.76
C SER A 364 17.36 17.42 -22.91
N ASP A 365 16.09 17.07 -23.15
CA ASP A 365 14.88 17.62 -22.54
C ASP A 365 14.02 16.52 -21.87
N ILE A 366 14.65 15.44 -21.42
CA ILE A 366 13.94 14.25 -20.91
C ILE A 366 13.03 14.56 -19.72
N PHE A 367 13.49 15.35 -18.75
CA PHE A 367 12.69 15.67 -17.56
C PHE A 367 11.54 16.60 -17.93
N GLN A 368 11.76 17.59 -18.80
CA GLN A 368 10.69 18.47 -19.29
C GLN A 368 9.58 17.68 -20.00
N ARG A 369 9.94 16.77 -20.91
CA ARG A 369 8.96 15.91 -21.60
C ARG A 369 8.17 15.07 -20.62
N LYS A 370 8.84 14.42 -19.67
CA LYS A 370 8.16 13.55 -18.70
C LYS A 370 7.26 14.31 -17.72
N VAL A 371 7.65 15.52 -17.32
CA VAL A 371 6.77 16.40 -16.52
C VAL A 371 5.54 16.83 -17.33
N ALA A 372 5.71 17.15 -18.62
CA ALA A 372 4.58 17.49 -19.50
C ALA A 372 3.63 16.31 -19.72
N ASP A 373 4.16 15.11 -19.97
CA ASP A 373 3.39 13.87 -20.09
C ASP A 373 2.61 13.59 -18.80
N TRP A 374 3.28 13.71 -17.65
CA TRP A 374 2.67 13.52 -16.33
C TRP A 374 1.51 14.49 -16.09
N TYR A 375 1.66 15.77 -16.44
CA TYR A 375 0.57 16.76 -16.33
C TYR A 375 -0.66 16.38 -17.14
N GLU A 376 -0.46 15.88 -18.36
CA GLU A 376 -1.54 15.46 -19.22
C GLU A 376 -2.24 14.21 -18.66
N MET A 377 -1.47 13.24 -18.15
CA MET A 377 -2.03 12.05 -17.51
C MET A 377 -2.80 12.38 -16.22
N ALA A 378 -2.24 13.24 -15.35
CA ALA A 378 -2.89 13.65 -14.12
C ALA A 378 -4.21 14.41 -14.39
N ARG A 379 -4.23 15.31 -15.38
CA ARG A 379 -5.45 16.01 -15.80
C ARG A 379 -6.49 15.06 -16.36
N ARG A 380 -6.08 14.10 -17.19
CA ARG A 380 -6.99 13.06 -17.72
C ARG A 380 -7.64 12.31 -16.57
N ARG A 381 -6.84 11.86 -15.61
CA ARG A 381 -7.33 11.18 -14.42
C ARG A 381 -8.33 11.99 -13.60
N GLU A 382 -8.03 13.26 -13.34
CA GLU A 382 -8.97 14.16 -12.67
C GLU A 382 -10.29 14.25 -13.42
N SER A 383 -10.29 14.18 -14.75
CA SER A 383 -11.50 14.22 -15.56
C SER A 383 -12.23 12.88 -15.71
N GLU A 384 -11.63 11.73 -15.36
CA GLU A 384 -12.19 10.39 -15.62
C GLU A 384 -13.60 10.20 -15.04
N HIS A 385 -13.84 10.74 -13.85
CA HIS A 385 -15.15 10.66 -13.19
C HIS A 385 -16.28 11.38 -13.95
N LEU A 386 -15.95 12.26 -14.91
CA LEU A 386 -16.90 12.99 -15.74
C LEU A 386 -17.36 12.19 -16.97
N TYR A 387 -16.76 11.03 -17.23
CA TYR A 387 -17.05 10.22 -18.41
C TYR A 387 -17.75 8.90 -18.04
N HIS A 388 -18.44 8.32 -19.02
CA HIS A 388 -18.72 6.89 -19.05
C HIS A 388 -17.63 6.21 -19.89
N ALA A 389 -16.85 5.34 -19.24
CA ALA A 389 -15.76 4.64 -19.89
C ALA A 389 -16.26 3.62 -20.91
N CYS A 390 -15.49 3.42 -21.98
CA CYS A 390 -15.71 2.30 -22.87
C CYS A 390 -15.27 1.00 -22.17
N VAL A 391 -16.14 -0.02 -22.13
CA VAL A 391 -15.90 -1.30 -21.45
C VAL A 391 -14.84 -2.17 -22.17
N HIS A 392 -14.59 -1.90 -23.46
CA HIS A 392 -13.63 -2.67 -24.23
C HIS A 392 -12.19 -2.43 -23.74
N PRO A 393 -11.44 -3.47 -23.34
CA PRO A 393 -10.06 -3.33 -22.90
C PRO A 393 -9.19 -2.60 -23.93
N GLY A 394 -8.36 -1.67 -23.46
CA GLY A 394 -7.45 -0.89 -24.29
C GLY A 394 -8.08 0.25 -25.10
N CYS A 395 -9.40 0.48 -24.96
CA CYS A 395 -10.05 1.60 -25.65
C CYS A 395 -9.73 2.93 -24.94
N SER A 396 -9.10 3.86 -25.66
CA SER A 396 -8.65 5.14 -25.10
C SER A 396 -9.80 6.02 -24.62
N MET A 397 -9.48 6.94 -23.70
CA MET A 397 -10.40 7.94 -23.17
C MET A 397 -11.04 8.83 -24.26
N ASP A 398 -10.37 9.03 -25.40
CA ASP A 398 -10.92 9.79 -26.54
C ASP A 398 -12.17 9.15 -27.15
N ASN A 399 -12.39 7.86 -26.87
CA ASN A 399 -13.57 7.11 -27.26
C ASN A 399 -14.65 7.11 -26.18
N TRP A 400 -14.37 7.62 -24.98
CA TRP A 400 -15.35 7.70 -23.90
C TRP A 400 -16.37 8.81 -24.17
N ILE A 401 -17.54 8.73 -23.55
CA ILE A 401 -18.56 9.77 -23.66
C ILE A 401 -18.65 10.55 -22.35
N LEU A 402 -18.74 11.89 -22.43
CA LEU A 402 -19.02 12.72 -21.26
C LEU A 402 -20.38 12.32 -20.70
N ARG A 403 -20.50 12.25 -19.37
CA ARG A 403 -21.77 11.96 -18.70
C ARG A 403 -22.85 12.94 -19.17
N ILE A 404 -22.56 14.24 -19.20
CA ILE A 404 -23.50 15.28 -19.68
C ILE A 404 -23.94 15.06 -21.14
N ASP A 405 -23.03 14.61 -22.01
CA ASP A 405 -23.38 14.28 -23.40
C ASP A 405 -24.30 13.05 -23.47
N PHE A 406 -24.03 12.04 -22.64
CA PHE A 406 -24.89 10.86 -22.54
C PHE A 406 -26.29 11.23 -22.03
N GLU A 407 -26.35 12.00 -20.94
CA GLU A 407 -27.59 12.49 -20.32
C GLU A 407 -28.42 13.36 -21.27
N SER A 408 -27.79 14.16 -22.13
CA SER A 408 -28.51 15.05 -23.05
C SER A 408 -28.93 14.38 -24.35
N LYS A 409 -28.14 13.42 -24.87
CA LYS A 409 -28.36 12.83 -26.21
C LYS A 409 -29.06 11.47 -26.16
N TYR A 410 -28.73 10.63 -25.18
CA TYR A 410 -29.18 9.22 -25.14
C TYR A 410 -30.35 9.04 -24.17
N ARG A 411 -30.24 9.58 -22.95
CA ARG A 411 -31.24 9.35 -21.90
C ARG A 411 -32.66 9.85 -22.25
N PRO A 412 -32.87 11.02 -22.90
CA PRO A 412 -34.22 11.47 -23.27
C PRO A 412 -34.90 10.56 -24.31
N GLN A 413 -34.12 9.74 -25.02
CA GLN A 413 -34.62 8.75 -25.97
C GLN A 413 -34.86 7.38 -25.31
N GLY A 414 -34.67 7.25 -24.00
CA GLY A 414 -34.74 5.97 -23.28
C GLY A 414 -33.59 5.02 -23.60
N LEU A 415 -32.47 5.54 -24.14
CA LEU A 415 -31.31 4.73 -24.51
C LEU A 415 -30.34 4.64 -23.34
N PHE A 416 -29.98 3.40 -22.99
CA PHE A 416 -28.96 3.09 -21.98
C PHE A 416 -27.66 2.54 -22.58
N THR A 417 -27.63 2.41 -23.91
CA THR A 417 -26.46 1.93 -24.65
C THR A 417 -25.99 3.00 -25.63
N TRP A 418 -24.68 3.06 -25.83
CA TRP A 418 -24.04 3.99 -26.74
C TRP A 418 -22.90 3.29 -27.51
N LEU A 419 -22.57 3.82 -28.68
CA LEU A 419 -21.42 3.35 -29.47
C LEU A 419 -20.27 4.32 -29.26
N CYS A 420 -19.10 3.80 -28.90
CA CYS A 420 -17.91 4.62 -28.86
C CYS A 420 -17.44 4.98 -30.28
N ARG A 421 -16.52 5.95 -30.40
CA ARG A 421 -16.01 6.38 -31.72
C ARG A 421 -15.27 5.26 -32.47
N ALA A 422 -14.75 4.27 -31.76
CA ALA A 422 -14.17 3.05 -32.32
C ALA A 422 -15.22 1.97 -32.68
N GLY A 423 -16.52 2.23 -32.49
CA GLY A 423 -17.62 1.32 -32.84
C GLY A 423 -17.98 0.28 -31.78
N HIS A 424 -17.37 0.31 -30.58
CA HIS A 424 -17.73 -0.61 -29.50
C HIS A 424 -19.06 -0.24 -28.86
N ARG A 425 -19.90 -1.24 -28.61
CA ARG A 425 -21.16 -1.07 -27.87
C ARG A 425 -20.90 -1.06 -26.39
N ASN A 426 -21.36 0.00 -25.74
CA ASN A 426 -21.24 0.23 -24.31
C ASN A 426 -22.63 0.40 -23.69
N SER A 427 -22.75 0.07 -22.40
CA SER A 427 -23.97 0.26 -21.61
C SER A 427 -23.62 1.02 -20.35
N VAL A 428 -24.46 1.98 -19.96
CA VAL A 428 -24.36 2.64 -18.65
C VAL A 428 -25.09 1.84 -17.57
N LEU A 429 -25.78 0.76 -17.94
CA LEU A 429 -26.42 -0.14 -16.97
C LEU A 429 -25.37 -1.05 -16.31
N PRO A 430 -25.53 -1.34 -15.01
CA PRO A 430 -24.70 -2.30 -14.29
C PRO A 430 -24.66 -3.65 -15.00
N SER A 431 -23.47 -4.23 -15.08
CA SER A 431 -23.23 -5.57 -15.60
C SER A 431 -24.08 -6.63 -14.88
N GLN A 432 -24.29 -7.78 -15.51
CA GLN A 432 -25.02 -8.87 -14.88
C GLN A 432 -24.37 -9.34 -13.56
N SER A 433 -23.04 -9.22 -13.45
CA SER A 433 -22.33 -9.55 -12.21
C SER A 433 -22.69 -8.59 -11.09
N GLU A 434 -22.71 -7.28 -11.35
CA GLU A 434 -23.11 -6.25 -10.38
C GLU A 434 -24.58 -6.40 -9.96
N ILE A 435 -25.47 -6.66 -10.93
CA ILE A 435 -26.89 -6.96 -10.65
C ILE A 435 -27.01 -8.20 -9.76
N ASN A 436 -26.31 -9.28 -10.08
CA ASN A 436 -26.32 -10.51 -9.29
C ASN A 436 -25.76 -10.27 -7.88
N GLN A 437 -24.74 -9.44 -7.73
CA GLN A 437 -24.18 -9.09 -6.42
C GLN A 437 -25.17 -8.27 -5.58
N ALA A 438 -25.83 -7.28 -6.17
CA ALA A 438 -26.89 -6.52 -5.50
C ALA A 438 -28.04 -7.43 -5.05
N ASN A 439 -28.50 -8.32 -5.93
CA ASN A 439 -29.55 -9.28 -5.61
C ASN A 439 -29.16 -10.26 -4.50
N ARG A 440 -27.91 -10.76 -4.51
CA ARG A 440 -27.37 -11.60 -3.44
C ARG A 440 -27.41 -10.88 -2.10
N ASN A 441 -26.90 -9.65 -2.05
CA ASN A 441 -26.88 -8.86 -0.83
C ASN A 441 -28.29 -8.63 -0.25
N ILE A 442 -29.30 -8.43 -1.11
CA ILE A 442 -30.69 -8.28 -0.65
C ILE A 442 -31.23 -9.60 -0.08
N LEU A 443 -30.88 -10.74 -0.69
CA LEU A 443 -31.36 -12.06 -0.26
C LEU A 443 -30.58 -12.66 0.92
N SER A 444 -29.37 -12.19 1.22
CA SER A 444 -28.58 -12.70 2.34
C SER A 444 -29.18 -12.37 3.71
N HIS A 445 -29.94 -11.28 3.79
CA HIS A 445 -30.55 -10.81 5.05
C HIS A 445 -32.04 -10.49 4.89
N PRO A 446 -32.89 -11.49 4.59
CA PRO A 446 -34.33 -11.26 4.37
C PRO A 446 -35.08 -10.79 5.63
N GLU A 447 -34.54 -11.05 6.82
CA GLU A 447 -35.03 -10.60 8.13
C GLU A 447 -35.08 -9.08 8.26
N TYR A 448 -34.16 -8.37 7.59
CA TYR A 448 -34.12 -6.90 7.57
C TYR A 448 -35.31 -6.26 6.87
N TYR A 449 -36.08 -7.05 6.12
CA TYR A 449 -37.22 -6.56 5.35
C TYR A 449 -38.56 -6.95 5.99
N THR A 450 -38.58 -7.92 6.90
CA THR A 450 -39.83 -8.41 7.52
C THR A 450 -40.11 -7.80 8.89
N HIS A 451 -39.17 -7.89 9.85
CA HIS A 451 -39.47 -7.60 11.27
C HIS A 451 -38.46 -6.72 12.04
N SER A 452 -37.15 -6.73 11.74
CA SER A 452 -36.13 -6.02 12.54
C SER A 452 -34.93 -5.52 11.71
N CYS A 453 -34.35 -4.34 12.02
CA CYS A 453 -33.00 -3.98 11.57
C CYS A 453 -31.98 -4.54 12.56
N GLY A 454 -30.96 -5.26 12.08
CA GLY A 454 -30.04 -6.05 12.91
C GLY A 454 -29.18 -5.27 13.91
N TYR A 455 -29.11 -3.94 13.84
CA TYR A 455 -28.11 -3.18 14.60
C TYR A 455 -28.64 -2.30 15.75
N ASP A 456 -29.94 -1.95 15.78
CA ASP A 456 -30.44 -0.96 16.76
C ASP A 456 -31.78 -1.29 17.43
N SER A 457 -32.38 -2.46 17.15
CA SER A 457 -33.69 -2.87 17.71
C SER A 457 -34.84 -1.88 17.44
N LEU A 458 -34.67 -0.90 16.54
CA LEU A 458 -35.73 0.05 16.19
C LEU A 458 -36.71 -0.53 15.17
N SER A 459 -37.96 -0.05 15.21
CA SER A 459 -38.99 -0.44 14.25
C SER A 459 -38.63 0.03 12.82
N LEU A 460 -38.48 -0.97 11.95
CA LEU A 460 -37.98 -0.99 10.56
C LEU A 460 -37.94 0.32 9.76
N ARG A 461 -36.71 0.68 9.32
CA ARG A 461 -36.46 1.36 8.04
C ARG A 461 -36.17 0.29 6.99
N ARG A 462 -36.91 0.27 5.90
CA ARG A 462 -36.70 -0.69 4.81
C ARG A 462 -35.98 0.02 3.68
N PHE A 463 -34.79 -0.43 3.30
CA PHE A 463 -34.09 0.18 2.18
C PHE A 463 -34.39 -0.59 0.89
N ARG A 464 -34.76 0.11 -0.18
CA ARG A 464 -35.12 -0.43 -1.50
C ARG A 464 -34.43 0.41 -2.57
N PHE A 465 -34.32 -0.05 -3.80
CA PHE A 465 -34.07 0.83 -4.94
C PHE A 465 -35.39 1.44 -5.39
N CYS A 466 -35.46 2.77 -5.52
CA CYS A 466 -36.65 3.40 -6.10
C CYS A 466 -36.62 3.25 -7.63
N PRO A 467 -37.79 3.28 -8.30
CA PRO A 467 -37.86 3.16 -9.76
C PRO A 467 -36.90 4.12 -10.48
N GLY A 468 -36.87 5.40 -10.09
CA GLY A 468 -35.97 6.38 -10.70
C GLY A 468 -34.48 6.02 -10.61
N CYS A 469 -34.00 5.54 -9.46
CA CYS A 469 -32.60 5.11 -9.34
C CYS A 469 -32.32 3.82 -10.13
N VAL A 470 -33.28 2.89 -10.21
CA VAL A 470 -33.14 1.69 -11.04
C VAL A 470 -33.13 2.05 -12.52
N ASP A 471 -34.00 2.97 -12.95
CA ASP A 471 -34.01 3.49 -14.31
C ASP A 471 -32.69 4.17 -14.66
N GLU A 472 -32.05 4.85 -13.70
CA GLU A 472 -30.73 5.46 -13.88
C GLU A 472 -29.56 4.46 -13.82
N GLY A 473 -29.81 3.16 -13.54
CA GLY A 473 -28.77 2.14 -13.40
C GLY A 473 -28.02 2.18 -12.06
N LEU A 474 -28.56 2.87 -11.05
CA LEU A 474 -27.89 3.12 -9.78
C LEU A 474 -28.25 2.02 -8.76
N LEU A 475 -27.44 0.96 -8.76
CA LEU A 475 -27.59 -0.20 -7.87
C LEU A 475 -26.60 -0.23 -6.70
N THR A 476 -25.96 0.91 -6.41
CA THR A 476 -25.00 1.01 -5.31
C THR A 476 -25.70 1.11 -3.95
N PHE A 477 -25.21 0.34 -2.98
CA PHE A 477 -25.53 0.54 -1.57
C PHE A 477 -24.74 1.75 -1.09
N ALA A 478 -25.41 2.77 -0.55
CA ALA A 478 -24.70 3.87 0.08
C ALA A 478 -23.92 3.33 1.29
N VAL A 479 -22.59 3.25 1.17
CA VAL A 479 -21.69 2.94 2.29
C VAL A 479 -21.46 4.26 3.02
N HIS A 480 -22.10 4.41 4.18
CA HIS A 480 -21.83 5.52 5.08
C HIS A 480 -20.82 5.07 6.13
N ASN A 481 -19.74 5.85 6.33
CA ASN A 481 -18.61 5.54 7.22
C ASN A 481 -18.98 5.26 8.69
N GLU A 482 -20.22 5.53 9.11
CA GLU A 482 -20.68 5.34 10.49
C GLU A 482 -21.77 4.25 10.65
N GLY A 483 -22.13 3.56 9.56
CA GLY A 483 -23.43 2.91 9.45
C GLY A 483 -24.53 3.98 9.49
N CYS A 484 -25.72 3.70 8.97
CA CYS A 484 -26.81 4.67 8.93
C CYS A 484 -27.43 4.88 10.35
N LYS A 485 -26.65 5.33 11.34
CA LYS A 485 -27.02 5.39 12.76
C LYS A 485 -27.84 6.61 13.15
N GLN A 486 -27.86 7.68 12.35
CA GLN A 486 -28.53 8.92 12.76
C GLN A 486 -29.23 9.60 11.58
N TRP A 487 -30.54 9.41 11.49
CA TRP A 487 -31.46 10.42 10.93
C TRP A 487 -32.81 10.31 11.63
N PRO A 488 -33.56 11.40 11.87
CA PRO A 488 -34.36 11.55 13.07
C PRO A 488 -35.64 10.72 13.00
N GLY A 489 -35.75 9.74 13.90
CA GLY A 489 -36.99 9.03 14.19
C GLY A 489 -37.30 9.22 15.67
N SER A 490 -37.52 10.46 16.11
CA SER A 490 -38.09 10.72 17.44
C SER A 490 -39.50 10.14 17.47
N GLY A 491 -39.69 9.05 18.24
CA GLY A 491 -40.97 8.58 18.76
C GLY A 491 -42.09 8.33 17.75
N THR A 492 -42.53 7.08 17.67
CA THR A 492 -43.88 6.68 17.17
C THR A 492 -44.19 6.86 15.67
N GLY A 493 -43.18 6.92 14.79
CA GLY A 493 -43.37 6.98 13.33
C GLY A 493 -43.24 5.61 12.63
N HIS A 494 -44.16 5.31 11.69
CA HIS A 494 -44.28 4.05 10.95
C HIS A 494 -43.08 3.67 10.04
N ARG A 495 -43.12 2.41 9.56
CA ARG A 495 -42.18 1.73 8.64
C ARG A 495 -42.07 2.44 7.28
N HIS A 496 -41.16 3.39 7.12
CA HIS A 496 -40.91 4.01 5.81
C HIS A 496 -39.87 3.21 5.01
N CYS A 497 -40.14 3.03 3.72
CA CYS A 497 -39.15 2.52 2.78
C CYS A 497 -38.33 3.69 2.22
N PHE A 498 -37.01 3.54 2.08
CA PHE A 498 -36.12 4.57 1.54
C PHE A 498 -35.32 4.03 0.36
N CYS A 499 -34.97 4.91 -0.59
CA CYS A 499 -34.07 4.52 -1.65
C CYS A 499 -32.62 4.30 -1.14
N TRP A 500 -31.98 3.16 -1.44
CA TRP A 500 -30.57 2.90 -1.12
C TRP A 500 -29.60 3.95 -1.69
N HIS A 501 -29.92 4.50 -2.85
CA HIS A 501 -29.04 5.43 -3.54
C HIS A 501 -29.39 6.89 -3.23
N CYS A 502 -30.62 7.34 -3.58
CA CYS A 502 -31.00 8.75 -3.43
C CYS A 502 -31.61 9.10 -2.07
N THR A 503 -31.79 8.13 -1.17
CA THR A 503 -32.42 8.29 0.16
C THR A 503 -33.85 8.86 0.16
N LYS A 504 -34.45 9.10 -1.01
CA LYS A 504 -35.85 9.56 -1.11
C LYS A 504 -36.79 8.54 -0.47
N LYS A 505 -37.80 9.03 0.23
CA LYS A 505 -38.89 8.21 0.76
C LYS A 505 -39.63 7.55 -0.39
N TRP A 506 -39.88 6.25 -0.25
CA TRP A 506 -40.66 5.46 -1.19
C TRP A 506 -42.10 5.37 -0.68
N GLY A 507 -43.08 5.55 -1.59
CA GLY A 507 -44.51 5.50 -1.26
C GLY A 507 -45.00 6.70 -0.46
N THR A 508 -44.90 7.91 -1.01
CA THR A 508 -45.36 9.18 -0.38
C THR A 508 -46.83 9.19 0.03
N ASP A 509 -47.64 8.31 -0.55
CA ASP A 509 -49.10 8.26 -0.36
C ASP A 509 -49.58 7.08 0.52
N CYS A 510 -48.73 6.60 1.44
CA CYS A 510 -49.19 5.60 2.41
C CYS A 510 -50.18 6.25 3.39
N SER A 511 -51.49 6.15 3.09
CA SER A 511 -52.53 6.57 4.02
C SER A 511 -52.50 5.66 5.26
N HIS A 512 -52.26 6.25 6.43
CA HIS A 512 -52.11 5.59 7.74
C HIS A 512 -53.30 4.69 8.17
N SER A 513 -54.34 4.56 7.35
CA SER A 513 -55.52 3.71 7.55
C SER A 513 -55.43 2.33 6.89
N VAL A 514 -54.46 2.08 6.00
CA VAL A 514 -54.34 0.82 5.25
C VAL A 514 -53.01 0.16 5.59
N ASN A 515 -53.04 -1.12 5.99
CA ASN A 515 -51.85 -1.94 6.12
C ASN A 515 -51.00 -1.79 4.85
N CYS A 516 -49.81 -1.20 4.96
CA CYS A 516 -48.90 -1.04 3.84
C CYS A 516 -48.61 -2.42 3.25
N ASN A 517 -49.18 -2.73 2.08
CA ASN A 517 -48.95 -3.98 1.35
C ASN A 517 -47.49 -3.99 0.90
N ASP A 518 -46.65 -4.61 1.72
CA ASP A 518 -45.24 -4.77 1.45
C ASP A 518 -45.05 -5.79 0.32
N PRO A 519 -44.47 -5.41 -0.82
CA PRO A 519 -44.33 -6.32 -1.95
C PRO A 519 -43.28 -7.43 -1.72
N GLY A 520 -42.47 -7.35 -0.65
CA GLY A 520 -41.46 -8.36 -0.30
C GLY A 520 -40.02 -7.98 -0.66
N LEU A 521 -39.09 -8.94 -0.74
CA LEU A 521 -37.67 -8.70 -1.03
C LEU A 521 -37.51 -8.24 -2.48
N GLN A 522 -36.84 -7.11 -2.67
CA GLN A 522 -36.64 -6.57 -4.02
C GLN A 522 -35.58 -7.37 -4.78
N GLN A 523 -35.81 -7.57 -6.06
CA GLN A 523 -34.83 -8.07 -7.01
C GLN A 523 -34.78 -7.14 -8.21
N VAL A 524 -33.62 -7.03 -8.85
CA VAL A 524 -33.45 -6.24 -10.08
C VAL A 524 -32.95 -7.17 -11.17
N ARG A 525 -33.43 -6.98 -12.39
CA ARG A 525 -32.88 -7.67 -13.57
C ARG A 525 -32.76 -6.72 -14.75
N ARG A 526 -31.92 -7.10 -15.71
CA ARG A 526 -31.91 -6.48 -17.02
C ARG A 526 -32.97 -7.14 -17.91
N CYS A 527 -33.75 -6.35 -18.64
CA CYS A 527 -34.72 -6.84 -19.60
C CYS A 527 -34.73 -5.96 -20.87
N SER A 528 -35.28 -6.49 -21.96
CA SER A 528 -35.53 -5.72 -23.18
C SER A 528 -36.78 -4.88 -23.01
N ASP A 529 -36.75 -3.63 -23.47
CA ASP A 529 -37.93 -2.76 -23.54
C ASP A 529 -38.86 -3.08 -24.72
N GLY A 530 -38.52 -4.08 -25.54
CA GLY A 530 -39.25 -4.46 -26.75
C GLY A 530 -38.86 -3.66 -27.99
N SER A 531 -38.14 -2.55 -27.85
CA SER A 531 -37.58 -1.74 -28.95
C SER A 531 -36.15 -2.16 -29.32
N GLY A 532 -35.57 -3.10 -28.57
CA GLY A 532 -34.17 -3.53 -28.71
C GLY A 532 -33.21 -2.77 -27.77
N SER A 533 -33.73 -1.85 -26.95
CA SER A 533 -33.01 -1.25 -25.84
C SER A 533 -33.09 -2.14 -24.60
N GLU A 534 -32.10 -2.03 -23.73
CA GLU A 534 -32.09 -2.73 -22.44
C GLU A 534 -32.50 -1.74 -21.35
N LYS A 535 -33.31 -2.20 -20.40
CA LYS A 535 -33.65 -1.46 -19.18
C LYS A 535 -33.47 -2.34 -17.95
N LEU A 536 -33.50 -1.73 -16.78
CA LEU A 536 -33.64 -2.47 -15.53
C LEU A 536 -35.11 -2.58 -15.13
N GLU A 537 -35.47 -3.70 -14.53
CA GLU A 537 -36.81 -3.97 -14.03
C GLU A 537 -36.73 -4.46 -12.59
N ILE A 538 -37.67 -3.99 -11.79
CA ILE A 538 -37.82 -4.39 -10.39
C ILE A 538 -38.81 -5.56 -10.31
N GLY A 539 -38.41 -6.60 -9.60
CA GLY A 539 -39.29 -7.69 -9.19
C GLY A 539 -39.27 -7.87 -7.68
N PHE A 540 -40.14 -8.74 -7.19
CA PHE A 540 -40.28 -9.00 -5.77
C PHE A 540 -40.40 -10.48 -5.45
N VAL A 541 -39.87 -10.87 -4.30
CA VAL A 541 -39.97 -12.21 -3.71
C VAL A 541 -40.75 -12.08 -2.40
N ASP A 542 -41.70 -12.97 -2.15
CA ASP A 542 -42.36 -13.03 -0.84
C ASP A 542 -41.31 -13.30 0.25
N ALA A 543 -41.09 -12.31 1.11
CA ALA A 543 -40.06 -12.37 2.13
C ALA A 543 -40.33 -13.43 3.20
N GLN A 544 -41.61 -13.63 3.57
CA GLN A 544 -41.99 -14.62 4.57
C GLN A 544 -41.84 -16.03 4.03
N ALA A 545 -42.29 -16.25 2.80
CA ALA A 545 -42.09 -17.53 2.12
C ALA A 545 -40.60 -17.84 1.90
N TYR A 546 -39.77 -16.81 1.65
CA TYR A 546 -38.33 -17.00 1.45
C TYR A 546 -37.62 -17.36 2.77
N ILE A 547 -37.97 -16.69 3.87
CA ILE A 547 -37.48 -17.04 5.22
C ILE A 547 -37.94 -18.46 5.60
N ALA A 548 -39.21 -18.81 5.34
CA ALA A 548 -39.72 -20.15 5.58
C ALA A 548 -38.92 -21.18 4.77
N TRP A 549 -38.67 -20.94 3.49
CA TRP A 549 -37.83 -21.78 2.66
C TRP A 549 -36.42 -21.98 3.23
N ILE A 550 -35.74 -20.91 3.67
CA ILE A 550 -34.41 -21.01 4.30
C ILE A 550 -34.50 -21.92 5.53
N ARG A 551 -35.50 -21.73 6.39
CA ARG A 551 -35.62 -22.47 7.67
C ARG A 551 -36.08 -23.91 7.53
N THR A 552 -37.14 -24.16 6.76
CA THR A 552 -37.84 -25.45 6.72
C THR A 552 -37.50 -26.27 5.47
N GLY A 553 -37.15 -25.62 4.38
CA GLY A 553 -36.81 -26.30 3.12
C GLY A 553 -38.00 -26.66 2.26
N GLU A 554 -39.12 -25.99 2.49
CA GLU A 554 -40.31 -26.04 1.64
C GLU A 554 -40.04 -25.45 0.24
N ASN A 555 -41.06 -24.94 -0.43
CA ASN A 555 -40.93 -24.39 -1.77
C ASN A 555 -40.25 -23.02 -1.76
N CYS A 556 -39.15 -22.88 -2.51
CA CYS A 556 -38.49 -21.58 -2.70
C CYS A 556 -39.42 -20.66 -3.50
N PRO A 557 -39.81 -19.48 -2.97
CA PRO A 557 -40.76 -18.62 -3.66
C PRO A 557 -40.17 -18.00 -4.92
N ASP A 558 -41.03 -17.84 -5.92
CA ASP A 558 -40.72 -17.19 -7.19
C ASP A 558 -40.43 -15.71 -7.02
N THR A 559 -39.74 -15.14 -8.01
CA THR A 559 -39.62 -13.68 -8.17
C THR A 559 -40.67 -13.23 -9.18
N ILE A 560 -41.55 -12.33 -8.76
CA ILE A 560 -42.60 -11.77 -9.60
C ILE A 560 -42.12 -10.41 -10.14
N PHE A 561 -42.05 -10.30 -11.45
CA PHE A 561 -41.82 -9.07 -12.19
C PHE A 561 -43.14 -8.62 -12.82
N GLU A 562 -43.21 -7.38 -13.34
CA GLU A 562 -44.45 -6.80 -13.86
C GLU A 562 -45.11 -7.69 -14.93
N ASN A 563 -44.30 -8.24 -15.84
CA ASN A 563 -44.79 -9.02 -16.98
C ASN A 563 -44.31 -10.48 -17.01
N SER A 564 -43.68 -10.99 -15.95
CA SER A 564 -43.16 -12.36 -15.93
C SER A 564 -42.81 -12.84 -14.52
N ARG A 565 -42.40 -14.11 -14.41
CA ARG A 565 -41.86 -14.68 -13.17
C ARG A 565 -40.54 -15.43 -13.42
N ILE A 566 -39.68 -15.46 -12.41
CA ILE A 566 -38.50 -16.34 -12.35
C ILE A 566 -38.70 -17.34 -11.22
N LEU A 567 -38.59 -18.63 -11.52
CA LEU A 567 -38.76 -19.69 -10.53
C LEU A 567 -37.74 -19.56 -9.40
N GLY A 568 -38.17 -19.76 -8.16
CA GLY A 568 -37.32 -19.57 -6.98
C GLY A 568 -36.00 -20.36 -7.04
N LEU A 569 -36.07 -21.65 -7.37
CA LEU A 569 -34.88 -22.51 -7.52
C LEU A 569 -33.96 -22.05 -8.66
N THR A 570 -34.52 -21.60 -9.78
CA THR A 570 -33.74 -21.05 -10.90
C THR A 570 -33.00 -19.78 -10.48
N ARG A 571 -33.64 -18.88 -9.72
CA ARG A 571 -32.99 -17.69 -9.15
C ARG A 571 -31.82 -18.10 -8.25
N GLN A 572 -32.01 -19.05 -7.34
CA GLN A 572 -30.94 -19.48 -6.43
C GLN A 572 -29.74 -20.04 -7.22
N GLY A 573 -29.99 -20.85 -8.26
CA GLY A 573 -28.95 -21.35 -9.15
C GLY A 573 -28.16 -20.26 -9.87
N GLN A 574 -28.84 -19.25 -10.41
CA GLN A 574 -28.21 -18.13 -11.10
C GLN A 574 -27.35 -17.27 -10.15
N LEU A 575 -27.78 -17.12 -8.89
CA LEU A 575 -27.09 -16.33 -7.89
C LEU A 575 -26.03 -17.12 -7.11
N LYS A 576 -25.94 -18.45 -7.29
CA LYS A 576 -25.11 -19.36 -6.50
C LYS A 576 -25.44 -19.29 -5.00
N MET A 577 -26.73 -19.34 -4.68
CA MET A 577 -27.29 -19.26 -3.32
C MET A 577 -28.15 -20.48 -2.96
N GLU A 578 -27.82 -21.66 -3.48
CA GLU A 578 -28.59 -22.89 -3.24
C GLU A 578 -28.33 -23.50 -1.86
N ASP A 579 -27.18 -23.19 -1.25
CA ASP A 579 -26.79 -23.67 0.08
C ASP A 579 -27.57 -22.94 1.19
N ARG A 580 -28.64 -23.59 1.63
CA ARG A 580 -29.53 -23.09 2.67
C ARG A 580 -28.87 -22.98 4.04
N ASP A 581 -27.90 -23.84 4.35
CA ASP A 581 -27.23 -23.80 5.66
C ASP A 581 -26.35 -22.56 5.77
N THR A 582 -25.66 -22.20 4.68
CA THR A 582 -24.95 -20.92 4.56
C THR A 582 -25.89 -19.72 4.70
N LEU A 583 -27.03 -19.71 3.99
CA LEU A 583 -28.00 -18.61 4.11
C LEU A 583 -28.59 -18.51 5.51
N LYS A 584 -28.84 -19.65 6.17
CA LYS A 584 -29.31 -19.69 7.55
C LYS A 584 -28.27 -19.10 8.51
N SER A 585 -26.98 -19.40 8.33
CA SER A 585 -25.88 -18.80 9.11
C SER A 585 -25.87 -17.27 8.98
N TYR A 586 -25.96 -16.74 7.75
CA TYR A 586 -26.02 -15.29 7.53
C TYR A 586 -27.23 -14.64 8.22
N MET A 587 -28.38 -15.31 8.16
CA MET A 587 -29.61 -14.84 8.78
C MET A 587 -29.51 -14.83 10.32
N ASP A 588 -28.87 -15.86 10.90
CA ASP A 588 -28.68 -15.97 12.35
C ASP A 588 -27.65 -14.92 12.84
N GLU A 589 -26.56 -14.70 12.10
CA GLU A 589 -25.55 -13.65 12.38
C GLU A 589 -26.11 -12.22 12.32
N GLY A 590 -27.08 -11.95 11.44
CA GLY A 590 -27.73 -10.63 11.34
C GLY A 590 -28.69 -10.31 12.48
N THR A 591 -29.05 -11.30 13.31
CA THR A 591 -29.99 -11.15 14.43
C THR A 591 -29.34 -11.12 15.82
N THR A 592 -28.04 -11.39 15.90
CA THR A 592 -27.22 -11.27 17.12
C THR A 592 -26.49 -9.94 17.17
#